data_AF-A0A975U3J6-F1
#
_entry.id   AF-A0A975U3J6-F1
#
_cell.length_a   1.000
_cell.length_b   1.000
_cell.length_c   1.000
_cell.angle_alpha   90.00
_cell.angle_beta   90.00
_cell.angle_gamma   90.00
#
_symmetry.space_group_name_H-M   'P 1'
#
loop_
_entity.id
_entity.type
_entity.pdbx_description
1 polymer ?
#
loop_
_entity_poly.entity_id
_entity_poly.type
_entity_poly.pdbx_seq_one_letter_code
_entity_poly.pdbx_strand_id
1 'polypeptide(L)'
;MARPGGPSGRQSGHHAELWAGFAWTRHEVAVEDAAEDGAQRTMFPRIVSLPAAYGHAGAEAFVSLAPGAATLADAVEPLLRSWRRAGLARGVLPGPEEAEGLLDALRLQLATARGAPDAALWHGVRGAEPRWVIDLAAFVEPSQDVATAALARAVAQAMTALELAGPHGPARAVAVVPVNLAAALMAAGLPYAEPEGRATAAAILGLVLGTAVEASASLARRLSPCPAWVERRGSVLAALESLFDRIPPGAPAPLAAEAAAALDRGLAAARRHGLRQLGLVALGGPGPVERLLGADSVGAEPVPSLVRHEEGEARRLIRSLIRPAQRAIAALGLPPGEERAAVAAIAGHGTLAGAPQQALEALVAAGIDPVALDRHLAGSVSLAHAVALADPDSPFPEGPIFDALERHAIGTGLAEDAPHLPDAVRKALATGASPAARAAMAQAVAPFLGLGLADSTRTARRRPARAPAPQKLAAAS
;
A
#
# COMPACT_ATOMS: atom_id res chain seq x y z
N MET A 1 -45.74 13.38 -26.19
CA MET A 1 -45.72 12.03 -25.57
C MET A 1 -44.27 11.59 -25.43
N ALA A 2 -43.65 11.90 -24.30
CA ALA A 2 -42.30 11.45 -23.96
C ALA A 2 -42.41 10.13 -23.17
N ARG A 3 -41.66 9.11 -23.58
CA ARG A 3 -41.48 7.86 -22.82
C ARG A 3 -40.43 8.09 -21.73
N PRO A 4 -40.64 7.64 -20.48
CA PRO A 4 -39.59 7.64 -19.48
C PRO A 4 -38.71 6.40 -19.66
N GLY A 5 -37.39 6.61 -19.77
CA GLY A 5 -36.39 5.55 -19.64
C GLY A 5 -36.15 5.25 -18.16
N GLY A 6 -36.42 4.01 -17.74
CA GLY A 6 -36.04 3.50 -16.43
C GLY A 6 -34.57 3.05 -16.35
N PRO A 7 -33.96 3.01 -15.16
CA PRO A 7 -32.56 2.65 -14.98
C PRO A 7 -32.32 1.13 -15.14
N SER A 8 -31.09 0.80 -15.56
CA SER A 8 -30.60 -0.51 -15.98
C SER A 8 -30.42 -1.51 -14.83
N GLY A 9 -31.51 -2.10 -14.33
CA GLY A 9 -31.49 -3.15 -13.28
C GLY A 9 -31.01 -4.55 -13.70
N ARG A 10 -30.53 -4.77 -14.94
CA ARG A 10 -30.11 -6.11 -15.42
C ARG A 10 -28.63 -6.42 -15.32
N GLN A 11 -27.74 -5.43 -15.09
CA GLN A 11 -26.29 -5.67 -15.05
C GLN A 11 -25.77 -6.03 -13.65
N SER A 12 -26.40 -5.53 -12.58
CA SER A 12 -25.97 -5.76 -11.19
C SER A 12 -26.08 -7.23 -10.76
N GLY A 13 -27.07 -7.97 -11.26
CA GLY A 13 -27.27 -9.38 -10.92
C GLY A 13 -26.14 -10.30 -11.41
N HIS A 14 -25.57 -10.04 -12.58
CA HIS A 14 -24.51 -10.89 -13.16
C HIS A 14 -23.15 -10.69 -12.46
N HIS A 15 -22.85 -9.47 -11.98
CA HIS A 15 -21.64 -9.24 -11.20
C HIS A 15 -21.70 -9.96 -9.85
N ALA A 16 -22.87 -10.00 -9.20
CA ALA A 16 -23.04 -10.65 -7.92
C ALA A 16 -22.74 -12.16 -7.97
N GLU A 17 -23.09 -12.85 -9.06
CA GLU A 17 -22.78 -14.28 -9.26
C GLU A 17 -21.27 -14.55 -9.41
N LEU A 18 -20.55 -13.68 -10.12
CA LEU A 18 -19.10 -13.83 -10.35
C LEU A 18 -18.26 -13.61 -9.08
N TRP A 19 -18.83 -12.92 -8.10
CA TRP A 19 -18.20 -12.64 -6.81
C TRP A 19 -18.86 -13.42 -5.66
N ALA A 20 -19.70 -14.41 -6.00
CA ALA A 20 -20.30 -15.31 -5.04
C ALA A 20 -19.22 -16.07 -4.27
N GLY A 21 -19.35 -16.14 -2.95
CA GLY A 21 -18.40 -16.84 -2.07
C GLY A 21 -17.41 -15.93 -1.34
N PHE A 22 -17.29 -14.64 -1.72
CA PHE A 22 -16.56 -13.67 -0.91
C PHE A 22 -17.45 -13.07 0.18
N ALA A 23 -16.89 -12.83 1.36
CA ALA A 23 -17.55 -12.06 2.40
C ALA A 23 -17.53 -10.58 2.04
N TRP A 24 -18.65 -9.88 2.20
CA TRP A 24 -18.82 -8.46 1.88
C TRP A 24 -19.19 -7.67 3.12
N THR A 25 -18.66 -6.45 3.23
CA THR A 25 -18.96 -5.49 4.27
C THR A 25 -19.56 -4.24 3.64
N ARG A 26 -20.61 -3.72 4.27
CA ARG A 26 -21.26 -2.47 3.89
C ARG A 26 -20.64 -1.33 4.70
N HIS A 27 -20.26 -0.25 4.03
CA HIS A 27 -19.66 0.92 4.64
C HIS A 27 -20.50 2.15 4.29
N GLU A 28 -20.75 2.99 5.29
CA GLU A 28 -21.31 4.33 5.11
C GLU A 28 -20.16 5.33 5.19
N VAL A 29 -19.88 6.02 4.09
CA VAL A 29 -18.75 6.94 3.95
C VAL A 29 -19.28 8.34 3.68
N ALA A 30 -18.78 9.34 4.39
CA ALA A 30 -19.11 10.72 4.12
C ALA A 30 -18.38 11.23 2.87
N VAL A 31 -19.10 11.81 1.91
CA VAL A 31 -18.53 12.34 0.66
C VAL A 31 -18.79 13.85 0.60
N GLU A 32 -17.76 14.62 0.29
CA GLU A 32 -17.90 16.05 0.00
C GLU A 32 -18.49 16.24 -1.40
N ASP A 33 -19.47 17.13 -1.53
CA ASP A 33 -19.89 17.64 -2.84
C ASP A 33 -18.94 18.76 -3.29
N ALA A 34 -18.64 18.82 -4.59
CA ALA A 34 -17.83 19.90 -5.14
C ALA A 34 -18.68 21.18 -5.19
N ALA A 35 -18.72 21.93 -4.08
CA ALA A 35 -19.38 23.24 -4.08
C ALA A 35 -18.63 24.19 -5.02
N GLU A 36 -19.32 24.69 -6.06
CA GLU A 36 -18.72 25.60 -7.05
C GLU A 36 -18.34 26.97 -6.47
N ASP A 37 -18.89 27.39 -5.33
CA ASP A 37 -18.62 28.72 -4.78
C ASP A 37 -18.74 28.74 -3.25
N GLY A 38 -17.61 28.70 -2.54
CA GLY A 38 -17.39 29.26 -1.18
C GLY A 38 -18.36 28.93 -0.03
N ALA A 39 -19.40 28.13 -0.24
CA ALA A 39 -20.45 27.81 0.73
C ALA A 39 -20.04 26.62 1.61
N GLN A 40 -20.69 26.52 2.78
CA GLN A 40 -20.51 25.40 3.72
C GLN A 40 -20.61 24.05 3.00
N ARG A 41 -19.52 23.28 3.06
CA ARG A 41 -19.40 21.96 2.45
C ARG A 41 -20.43 21.02 3.07
N THR A 42 -21.41 20.60 2.28
CA THR A 42 -22.41 19.62 2.72
C THR A 42 -21.84 18.22 2.49
N MET A 43 -21.73 17.42 3.55
CA MET A 43 -21.35 16.01 3.43
C MET A 43 -22.59 15.14 3.25
N PHE A 44 -22.55 14.23 2.29
CA PHE A 44 -23.62 13.25 2.09
C PHE A 44 -23.13 11.83 2.42
N PRO A 45 -23.90 11.02 3.16
CA PRO A 45 -23.55 9.63 3.39
C PRO A 45 -23.73 8.85 2.09
N ARG A 46 -22.66 8.18 1.66
CA ARG A 46 -22.70 7.23 0.55
C ARG A 46 -22.43 5.85 1.06
N ILE A 47 -23.27 4.93 0.61
CA ILE A 47 -23.18 3.54 0.99
C ILE A 47 -22.47 2.79 -0.12
N VAL A 48 -21.36 2.15 0.23
CA VAL A 48 -20.61 1.27 -0.67
C VAL A 48 -20.45 -0.11 -0.04
N SER A 49 -20.29 -1.13 -0.86
CA SER A 49 -19.97 -2.49 -0.39
C SER A 49 -18.66 -2.96 -0.99
N LEU A 50 -17.77 -3.44 -0.14
CA LEU A 50 -16.48 -4.01 -0.52
C LEU A 50 -16.30 -5.38 0.11
N PRO A 51 -15.44 -6.25 -0.44
CA PRO A 51 -15.04 -7.48 0.23
C PRO A 51 -14.49 -7.20 1.63
N ALA A 52 -14.72 -8.11 2.59
CA ALA A 52 -14.40 -7.90 4.01
C ALA A 52 -12.89 -7.72 4.29
N ALA A 53 -12.02 -8.05 3.33
CA ALA A 53 -10.60 -7.74 3.39
C ALA A 53 -10.31 -6.23 3.39
N TYR A 54 -11.24 -5.43 2.83
CA TYR A 54 -11.18 -3.97 2.85
C TYR A 54 -11.77 -3.44 4.17
N GLY A 55 -11.02 -2.55 4.83
CA GLY A 55 -11.50 -1.82 6.01
C GLY A 55 -12.25 -0.55 5.65
N HIS A 56 -12.76 0.18 6.65
CA HIS A 56 -13.47 1.44 6.44
C HIS A 56 -12.61 2.47 5.67
N ALA A 57 -11.34 2.62 6.03
CA ALA A 57 -10.41 3.49 5.30
C ALA A 57 -10.24 3.09 3.82
N GLY A 58 -10.33 1.79 3.51
CA GLY A 58 -10.34 1.31 2.12
C GLY A 58 -11.62 1.71 1.39
N ALA A 59 -12.77 1.67 2.07
CA ALA A 59 -14.04 2.15 1.53
C ALA A 59 -14.04 3.66 1.26
N GLU A 60 -13.42 4.46 2.14
CA GLU A 60 -13.22 5.90 1.91
C GLU A 60 -12.39 6.16 0.64
N ALA A 61 -11.26 5.46 0.50
CA ALA A 61 -10.43 5.55 -0.70
C ALA A 61 -11.18 5.09 -1.95
N PHE A 62 -11.99 4.03 -1.85
CA PHE A 62 -12.82 3.53 -2.94
C PHE A 62 -13.83 4.56 -3.43
N VAL A 63 -14.48 5.27 -2.52
CA VAL A 63 -15.47 6.31 -2.87
C VAL A 63 -14.85 7.41 -3.71
N SER A 64 -13.61 7.83 -3.40
CA SER A 64 -12.85 8.78 -4.22
C SER A 64 -12.40 8.18 -5.55
N LEU A 65 -11.98 6.91 -5.55
CA LEU A 65 -11.44 6.22 -6.73
C LEU A 65 -12.54 5.83 -7.74
N ALA A 66 -13.74 5.53 -7.28
CA ALA A 66 -14.86 5.11 -8.12
C ALA A 66 -16.15 5.82 -7.68
N PRO A 67 -16.29 7.13 -7.96
CA PRO A 67 -17.40 7.95 -7.46
C PRO A 67 -18.80 7.48 -7.91
N GLY A 68 -18.89 6.72 -9.01
CA GLY A 68 -20.15 6.18 -9.53
C GLY A 68 -20.48 4.73 -9.15
N ALA A 69 -19.58 4.00 -8.47
CA ALA A 69 -19.75 2.57 -8.22
C ALA A 69 -20.32 2.26 -6.82
N ALA A 70 -21.37 1.46 -6.73
CA ALA A 70 -21.92 1.03 -5.44
C ALA A 70 -21.09 -0.09 -4.79
N THR A 71 -20.40 -0.89 -5.60
CA THR A 71 -19.57 -2.02 -5.14
C THR A 71 -18.23 -2.07 -5.86
N LEU A 72 -17.23 -2.71 -5.24
CA LEU A 72 -15.95 -2.97 -5.90
C LEU A 72 -16.14 -3.73 -7.24
N ALA A 73 -17.04 -4.72 -7.25
CA ALA A 73 -17.36 -5.50 -8.44
C ALA A 73 -17.87 -4.61 -9.59
N ASP A 74 -18.76 -3.66 -9.30
CA ASP A 74 -19.29 -2.73 -10.30
C ASP A 74 -18.21 -1.81 -10.88
N ALA A 75 -17.20 -1.45 -10.08
CA ALA A 75 -16.09 -0.62 -10.54
C ALA A 75 -15.14 -1.39 -11.49
N VAL A 76 -14.85 -2.66 -11.19
CA VAL A 76 -13.75 -3.40 -11.86
C VAL A 76 -14.22 -4.34 -12.96
N GLU A 77 -15.43 -4.88 -12.91
CA GLU A 77 -15.89 -5.88 -13.88
C GLU A 77 -16.01 -5.33 -15.32
N PRO A 78 -16.41 -4.06 -15.56
CA PRO A 78 -16.35 -3.48 -16.90
C PRO A 78 -14.91 -3.46 -17.47
N LEU A 79 -13.92 -3.18 -16.63
CA LEU A 79 -12.49 -3.19 -17.00
C LEU A 79 -12.04 -4.62 -17.35
N LEU A 80 -12.34 -5.60 -16.50
CA LEU A 80 -11.99 -7.01 -16.73
C LEU A 80 -12.61 -7.55 -18.02
N ARG A 81 -13.89 -7.26 -18.28
CA ARG A 81 -14.57 -7.63 -19.54
C ARG A 81 -13.93 -6.96 -20.77
N SER A 82 -13.46 -5.72 -20.63
CA SER A 82 -12.72 -5.03 -21.69
C SER A 82 -11.40 -5.74 -21.99
N TRP A 83 -10.62 -6.04 -20.95
CA TRP A 83 -9.34 -6.74 -21.06
C TRP A 83 -9.47 -8.15 -21.62
N ARG A 84 -10.49 -8.90 -21.22
CA ARG A 84 -10.80 -10.21 -21.80
C ARG A 84 -11.00 -10.12 -23.32
N ARG A 85 -11.86 -9.21 -23.77
CA ARG A 85 -12.13 -9.02 -25.21
C ARG A 85 -10.86 -8.61 -25.96
N ALA A 86 -10.13 -7.63 -25.44
CA ALA A 86 -8.88 -7.14 -26.04
C ALA A 86 -7.79 -8.22 -26.08
N GLY A 87 -7.69 -9.02 -25.01
CA GLY A 87 -6.71 -10.10 -24.87
C GLY A 87 -6.91 -11.22 -25.87
N LEU A 88 -8.16 -11.67 -26.04
CA LEU A 88 -8.53 -12.67 -27.04
C LEU A 88 -8.29 -12.15 -28.46
N ALA A 89 -8.72 -10.90 -28.75
CA ALA A 89 -8.55 -10.30 -30.06
C ALA A 89 -7.07 -10.10 -30.44
N ARG A 90 -6.19 -9.81 -29.48
CA ARG A 90 -4.75 -9.61 -29.68
C ARG A 90 -3.93 -10.90 -29.54
N GLY A 91 -4.56 -12.04 -29.25
CA GLY A 91 -3.88 -13.31 -29.01
C GLY A 91 -3.01 -13.34 -27.75
N VAL A 92 -3.18 -12.37 -26.83
CA VAL A 92 -2.48 -12.37 -25.53
C VAL A 92 -2.98 -13.53 -24.67
N LEU A 93 -4.30 -13.74 -24.71
CA LEU A 93 -5.00 -14.86 -24.07
C LEU A 93 -5.14 -15.99 -25.10
N PRO A 94 -4.69 -17.23 -24.79
CA PRO A 94 -4.73 -18.35 -25.73
C PRO A 94 -6.14 -18.75 -26.15
N GLY A 95 -7.10 -18.67 -25.23
CA GLY A 95 -8.48 -19.08 -25.46
C GLY A 95 -9.43 -18.56 -24.38
N PRO A 96 -10.75 -18.80 -24.54
CA PRO A 96 -11.76 -18.33 -23.60
C PRO A 96 -11.64 -18.92 -22.19
N GLU A 97 -11.20 -20.17 -22.06
CA GLU A 97 -11.04 -20.85 -20.77
C GLU A 97 -9.89 -20.26 -19.96
N GLU A 98 -8.73 -20.08 -20.57
CA GLU A 98 -7.58 -19.42 -19.92
C GLU A 98 -7.87 -17.95 -19.62
N ALA A 99 -8.71 -17.30 -20.42
CA ALA A 99 -9.18 -15.96 -20.15
C ALA A 99 -10.02 -15.90 -18.86
N GLU A 100 -10.99 -16.81 -18.67
CA GLU A 100 -11.76 -16.85 -17.42
C GLU A 100 -10.87 -17.20 -16.23
N GLY A 101 -9.99 -18.20 -16.36
CA GLY A 101 -9.08 -18.57 -15.27
C GLY A 101 -8.18 -17.41 -14.81
N LEU A 102 -7.71 -16.57 -15.73
CA LEU A 102 -6.99 -15.35 -15.37
C LEU A 102 -7.92 -14.35 -14.66
N LEU A 103 -9.10 -14.08 -15.20
CA LEU A 103 -10.03 -13.10 -14.64
C LEU A 103 -10.48 -13.51 -13.23
N ASP A 104 -10.76 -14.79 -12.99
CA ASP A 104 -11.09 -15.32 -11.65
C ASP A 104 -9.95 -15.13 -10.67
N ALA A 105 -8.71 -15.32 -11.13
CA ALA A 105 -7.56 -15.04 -10.29
C ALA A 105 -7.38 -13.55 -9.98
N LEU A 106 -7.66 -12.65 -10.93
CA LEU A 106 -7.64 -11.20 -10.68
C LEU A 106 -8.77 -10.79 -9.72
N ARG A 107 -9.96 -11.37 -9.85
CA ARG A 107 -11.07 -11.18 -8.89
C ARG A 107 -10.66 -11.65 -7.50
N LEU A 108 -9.99 -12.80 -7.37
CA LEU A 108 -9.48 -13.27 -6.08
C LEU A 108 -8.46 -12.31 -5.47
N GLN A 109 -7.52 -11.77 -6.27
CA GLN A 109 -6.58 -10.77 -5.77
C GLN A 109 -7.28 -9.52 -5.25
N LEU A 110 -8.26 -9.00 -6.00
CA LEU A 110 -9.07 -7.86 -5.58
C LEU A 110 -9.88 -8.21 -4.32
N ALA A 111 -10.60 -9.34 -4.32
CA ALA A 111 -11.44 -9.75 -3.20
C ALA A 111 -10.69 -9.94 -1.88
N THR A 112 -9.40 -10.28 -1.96
CA THR A 112 -8.53 -10.49 -0.80
C THR A 112 -7.62 -9.28 -0.51
N ALA A 113 -7.86 -8.13 -1.16
CA ALA A 113 -7.04 -6.92 -1.07
C ALA A 113 -5.53 -7.18 -1.27
N ARG A 114 -5.17 -8.20 -2.07
CA ARG A 114 -3.78 -8.56 -2.38
C ARG A 114 -3.19 -7.73 -3.51
N GLY A 115 -4.05 -7.21 -4.39
CA GLY A 115 -3.61 -6.33 -5.45
C GLY A 115 -4.76 -5.75 -6.25
N ALA A 116 -4.47 -4.66 -6.96
CA ALA A 116 -5.43 -3.93 -7.77
C ALA A 116 -4.74 -3.20 -8.92
N PRO A 117 -5.44 -2.92 -10.04
CA PRO A 117 -4.93 -2.00 -11.04
C PRO A 117 -4.76 -0.61 -10.43
N ASP A 118 -3.82 0.19 -10.92
CA ASP A 118 -3.66 1.57 -10.46
C ASP A 118 -4.83 2.47 -10.89
N ALA A 119 -4.92 3.68 -10.32
CA ALA A 119 -6.04 4.59 -10.60
C ALA A 119 -6.13 4.95 -12.10
N ALA A 120 -5.01 5.08 -12.80
CA ALA A 120 -5.01 5.39 -14.22
C ALA A 120 -5.70 4.30 -15.05
N LEU A 121 -5.50 3.02 -14.70
CA LEU A 121 -6.20 1.90 -15.34
C LEU A 121 -7.70 1.85 -15.02
N TRP A 122 -8.10 2.16 -13.79
CA TRP A 122 -9.53 2.24 -13.42
C TRP A 122 -10.26 3.30 -14.24
N HIS A 123 -9.60 4.44 -14.48
CA HIS A 123 -10.16 5.56 -15.22
C HIS A 123 -9.94 5.49 -16.73
N GLY A 124 -9.22 4.48 -17.23
CA GLY A 124 -8.93 4.33 -18.65
C GLY A 124 -8.08 5.48 -19.22
N VAL A 125 -7.18 6.06 -18.43
CA VAL A 125 -6.32 7.17 -18.85
C VAL A 125 -5.41 6.69 -19.99
N ARG A 126 -5.60 7.27 -21.17
CA ARG A 126 -4.81 6.90 -22.36
C ARG A 126 -3.36 7.36 -22.20
N GLY A 127 -2.43 6.50 -22.61
CA GLY A 127 -0.99 6.84 -22.59
C GLY A 127 -0.34 6.72 -21.22
N ALA A 128 -1.09 6.48 -20.14
CA ALA A 128 -0.51 6.15 -18.85
C ALA A 128 0.24 4.82 -18.92
N GLU A 129 1.35 4.73 -18.18
CA GLU A 129 2.04 3.47 -17.96
C GLU A 129 1.14 2.54 -17.13
N PRO A 130 0.74 1.37 -17.64
CA PRO A 130 -0.10 0.45 -16.88
C PRO A 130 0.62 -0.04 -15.62
N ARG A 131 -0.05 0.08 -14.47
CA ARG A 131 0.50 -0.36 -13.19
C ARG A 131 -0.45 -1.26 -12.42
N TRP A 132 0.11 -2.22 -11.70
CA TRP A 132 -0.63 -3.11 -10.80
C TRP A 132 -0.01 -3.06 -9.41
N VAL A 133 -0.78 -2.58 -8.45
CA VAL A 133 -0.34 -2.44 -7.05
C VAL A 133 -0.53 -3.78 -6.34
N ILE A 134 0.48 -4.22 -5.58
CA ILE A 134 0.46 -5.47 -4.80
C ILE A 134 0.78 -5.15 -3.34
N ASP A 135 -0.10 -5.54 -2.42
CA ASP A 135 0.16 -5.45 -0.98
C ASP A 135 1.02 -6.63 -0.53
N LEU A 136 2.29 -6.38 -0.21
CA LEU A 136 3.22 -7.42 0.25
C LEU A 136 2.82 -8.00 1.61
N ALA A 137 2.21 -7.22 2.50
CA ALA A 137 1.84 -7.67 3.84
C ALA A 137 0.71 -8.72 3.80
N ALA A 138 -0.13 -8.69 2.75
CA ALA A 138 -1.19 -9.66 2.50
C ALA A 138 -0.67 -11.06 2.08
N PHE A 139 0.64 -11.20 1.84
CA PHE A 139 1.32 -12.47 1.55
C PHE A 139 2.16 -12.99 2.72
N VAL A 140 2.21 -12.28 3.85
CA VAL A 140 2.80 -12.83 5.07
C VAL A 140 1.74 -13.69 5.76
N GLU A 141 2.05 -14.92 6.11
CA GLU A 141 1.14 -15.86 6.78
C GLU A 141 1.13 -15.65 8.31
N PRO A 142 0.17 -16.23 9.05
CA PRO A 142 0.19 -16.22 10.51
C PRO A 142 1.44 -16.87 11.11
N SER A 143 2.11 -17.78 10.39
CA SER A 143 3.41 -18.35 10.77
C SER A 143 4.58 -17.38 10.65
N GLN A 144 4.32 -16.15 10.18
CA GLN A 144 5.33 -15.12 9.86
C GLN A 144 6.15 -15.40 8.60
N ASP A 145 5.86 -16.47 7.88
CA ASP A 145 6.49 -16.76 6.60
C ASP A 145 5.86 -15.95 5.45
N VAL A 146 6.66 -15.61 4.44
CA VAL A 146 6.15 -15.05 3.18
C VAL A 146 5.67 -16.21 2.30
N ALA A 147 4.40 -16.18 1.88
CA ALA A 147 3.80 -17.12 0.95
C ALA A 147 4.34 -16.93 -0.49
N THR A 148 5.59 -17.31 -0.72
CA THR A 148 6.35 -17.06 -1.96
C THR A 148 5.62 -17.53 -3.22
N ALA A 149 5.03 -18.74 -3.19
CA ALA A 149 4.29 -19.30 -4.31
C ALA A 149 3.00 -18.51 -4.64
N ALA A 150 2.33 -17.97 -3.62
CA ALA A 150 1.15 -17.14 -3.81
C ALA A 150 1.54 -15.76 -4.38
N LEU A 151 2.60 -15.15 -3.84
CA LEU A 151 3.14 -13.88 -4.32
C LEU A 151 3.61 -13.97 -5.78
N ALA A 152 4.40 -14.99 -6.12
CA ALA A 152 4.88 -15.21 -7.48
C ALA A 152 3.70 -15.37 -8.48
N ARG A 153 2.69 -16.15 -8.11
CA ARG A 153 1.50 -16.33 -8.94
C ARG A 153 0.75 -15.01 -9.15
N ALA A 154 0.62 -14.21 -8.09
CA ALA A 154 -0.04 -12.92 -8.15
C ALA A 154 0.71 -11.94 -9.09
N VAL A 155 2.04 -11.91 -9.01
CA VAL A 155 2.91 -11.12 -9.89
C VAL A 155 2.78 -11.56 -11.36
N ALA A 156 2.79 -12.87 -11.64
CA ALA A 156 2.65 -13.38 -13.01
C ALA A 156 1.28 -13.03 -13.64
N GLN A 157 0.21 -13.09 -12.84
CA GLN A 157 -1.13 -12.68 -13.22
C GLN A 157 -1.20 -11.17 -13.49
N ALA A 158 -0.61 -10.36 -12.62
CA ALA A 158 -0.49 -8.92 -12.80
C ALA A 158 0.25 -8.57 -14.10
N MET A 159 1.38 -9.21 -14.39
CA MET A 159 2.13 -9.00 -15.63
C MET A 159 1.31 -9.30 -16.89
N THR A 160 0.47 -10.33 -16.85
CA THR A 160 -0.44 -10.65 -17.96
C THR A 160 -1.53 -9.58 -18.07
N ALA A 161 -2.16 -9.19 -16.96
CA ALA A 161 -3.15 -8.13 -16.91
C ALA A 161 -2.61 -6.80 -17.46
N LEU A 162 -1.37 -6.46 -17.13
CA LEU A 162 -0.70 -5.26 -17.64
C LEU A 162 -0.49 -5.31 -19.17
N GLU A 163 -0.21 -6.47 -19.77
CA GLU A 163 -0.18 -6.59 -21.25
C GLU A 163 -1.57 -6.42 -21.89
N LEU A 164 -2.63 -6.89 -21.20
CA LEU A 164 -4.02 -6.71 -21.63
C LEU A 164 -4.44 -5.25 -21.63
N ALA A 165 -3.97 -4.47 -20.64
CA ALA A 165 -4.16 -3.03 -20.58
C ALA A 165 -3.56 -2.29 -21.79
N GLY A 166 -2.62 -2.92 -22.51
CA GLY A 166 -2.12 -2.42 -23.79
C GLY A 166 -1.04 -1.34 -23.65
N PRO A 167 0.12 -1.68 -23.06
CA PRO A 167 1.20 -0.73 -22.87
C PRO A 167 1.70 -0.19 -24.21
N HIS A 168 2.06 1.09 -24.19
CA HIS A 168 2.49 1.85 -25.35
C HIS A 168 4.01 1.96 -25.44
N GLY A 169 4.50 2.41 -26.60
CA GLY A 169 5.92 2.67 -26.82
C GLY A 169 6.79 1.43 -27.07
N PRO A 170 8.05 1.63 -27.46
CA PRO A 170 8.96 0.55 -27.86
C PRO A 170 9.38 -0.34 -26.68
N ALA A 171 9.39 0.19 -25.46
CA ALA A 171 9.71 -0.56 -24.25
C ALA A 171 8.52 -1.33 -23.68
N ARG A 172 7.28 -1.01 -24.12
CA ARG A 172 6.04 -1.52 -23.54
C ARG A 172 6.08 -1.42 -22.01
N ALA A 173 6.38 -0.22 -21.51
CA ALA A 173 6.62 0.01 -20.09
C ALA A 173 5.36 -0.32 -19.27
N VAL A 174 5.55 -1.14 -18.24
CA VAL A 174 4.53 -1.50 -17.24
C VAL A 174 5.25 -1.67 -15.90
N ALA A 175 4.53 -1.53 -14.79
CA ALA A 175 5.11 -1.86 -13.49
C ALA A 175 4.15 -2.63 -12.59
N VAL A 176 4.65 -3.71 -11.99
CA VAL A 176 4.15 -4.18 -10.71
C VAL A 176 4.67 -3.23 -9.63
N VAL A 177 3.79 -2.75 -8.76
CA VAL A 177 4.08 -1.78 -7.72
C VAL A 177 3.84 -2.42 -6.35
N PRO A 178 4.87 -3.04 -5.74
CA PRO A 178 4.77 -3.54 -4.39
C PRO A 178 4.61 -2.39 -3.40
N VAL A 179 3.69 -2.53 -2.45
CA VAL A 179 3.50 -1.63 -1.32
C VAL A 179 3.55 -2.39 -0.01
N ASN A 180 3.52 -1.69 1.13
CA ASN A 180 3.57 -2.31 2.44
C ASN A 180 4.82 -3.17 2.66
N LEU A 181 5.96 -2.79 2.07
CA LEU A 181 7.22 -3.49 2.31
C LEU A 181 7.58 -3.48 3.81
N ALA A 182 7.47 -2.32 4.46
CA ALA A 182 7.76 -2.20 5.89
C ALA A 182 6.74 -2.99 6.75
N ALA A 183 5.46 -2.92 6.39
CA ALA A 183 4.40 -3.69 7.03
C ALA A 183 4.60 -5.21 6.87
N ALA A 184 5.08 -5.68 5.71
CA ALA A 184 5.38 -7.09 5.49
C ALA A 184 6.53 -7.56 6.38
N LEU A 185 7.61 -6.77 6.48
CA LEU A 185 8.72 -7.08 7.40
C LEU A 185 8.26 -7.13 8.85
N MET A 186 7.46 -6.15 9.28
CA MET A 186 6.90 -6.11 10.64
C MET A 186 6.02 -7.31 10.94
N ALA A 187 5.11 -7.68 10.03
CA ALA A 187 4.27 -8.87 10.18
C ALA A 187 5.09 -10.16 10.23
N ALA A 188 6.23 -10.20 9.53
CA ALA A 188 7.20 -11.29 9.58
C ALA A 188 8.10 -11.25 10.84
N GLY A 189 7.91 -10.29 11.74
CA GLY A 189 8.72 -10.12 12.96
C GLY A 189 10.14 -9.62 12.70
N LEU A 190 10.39 -9.04 11.53
CA LEU A 190 11.71 -8.61 11.09
C LEU A 190 11.88 -7.09 11.23
N PRO A 191 12.91 -6.62 11.97
CA PRO A 191 13.15 -5.20 12.15
C PRO A 191 13.56 -4.54 10.84
N TYR A 192 12.87 -3.45 10.49
CA TYR A 192 12.99 -2.79 9.19
C TYR A 192 14.43 -2.40 8.82
N ALA A 193 15.14 -1.79 9.77
CA ALA A 193 16.45 -1.19 9.54
C ALA A 193 17.62 -2.17 9.62
N GLU A 194 17.45 -3.37 10.17
CA GLU A 194 18.54 -4.30 10.46
C GLU A 194 18.98 -5.07 9.20
N PRO A 195 20.19 -5.67 9.19
CA PRO A 195 20.68 -6.46 8.06
C PRO A 195 19.68 -7.50 7.56
N GLU A 196 19.02 -8.23 8.45
CA GLU A 196 18.05 -9.28 8.12
C GLU A 196 16.78 -8.70 7.49
N GLY A 197 16.29 -7.55 7.97
CA GLY A 197 15.15 -6.85 7.39
C GLY A 197 15.43 -6.36 5.97
N ARG A 198 16.60 -5.75 5.75
CA ARG A 198 17.04 -5.30 4.41
C ARG A 198 17.29 -6.48 3.47
N ALA A 199 17.88 -7.56 3.98
CA ALA A 199 18.08 -8.79 3.22
C ALA A 199 16.74 -9.39 2.77
N THR A 200 15.77 -9.45 3.68
CA THR A 200 14.43 -9.96 3.39
C THR A 200 13.69 -9.07 2.39
N ALA A 201 13.77 -7.75 2.52
CA ALA A 201 13.20 -6.82 1.55
C ALA A 201 13.77 -7.02 0.14
N ALA A 202 15.09 -7.16 0.03
CA ALA A 202 15.77 -7.46 -1.22
C ALA A 202 15.34 -8.82 -1.79
N ALA A 203 15.18 -9.85 -0.94
CA ALA A 203 14.71 -11.17 -1.36
C ALA A 203 13.26 -11.13 -1.87
N ILE A 204 12.35 -10.41 -1.18
CA ILE A 204 10.96 -10.21 -1.64
C ILE A 204 10.95 -9.55 -3.02
N LEU A 205 11.70 -8.45 -3.21
CA LEU A 205 11.74 -7.78 -4.50
C LEU A 205 12.49 -8.57 -5.58
N GLY A 206 13.48 -9.39 -5.20
CA GLY A 206 14.12 -10.36 -6.08
C GLY A 206 13.13 -11.40 -6.60
N LEU A 207 12.27 -11.94 -5.72
CA LEU A 207 11.18 -12.84 -6.10
C LEU A 207 10.17 -12.15 -7.04
N VAL A 208 9.74 -10.93 -6.71
CA VAL A 208 8.81 -10.15 -7.54
C VAL A 208 9.43 -9.88 -8.93
N LEU A 209 10.66 -9.37 -8.99
CA LEU A 209 11.32 -9.07 -10.26
C LEU A 209 11.59 -10.33 -11.07
N GLY A 210 12.16 -11.38 -10.48
CA GLY A 210 12.45 -12.64 -11.18
C GLY A 210 11.19 -13.24 -11.79
N THR A 211 10.09 -13.24 -11.04
CA THR A 211 8.79 -13.70 -11.53
C THR A 211 8.22 -12.80 -12.62
N ALA A 212 8.35 -11.48 -12.49
CA ALA A 212 7.90 -10.54 -13.51
C ALA A 212 8.68 -10.69 -14.83
N VAL A 213 9.98 -10.94 -14.74
CA VAL A 213 10.87 -11.23 -15.88
C VAL A 213 10.45 -12.54 -16.55
N GLU A 214 10.24 -13.59 -15.76
CA GLU A 214 9.76 -14.89 -16.26
C GLU A 214 8.40 -14.76 -16.99
N ALA A 215 7.45 -14.03 -16.40
CA ALA A 215 6.15 -13.78 -17.00
C ALA A 215 6.25 -12.96 -18.31
N SER A 216 7.06 -11.90 -18.32
CA SER A 216 7.35 -11.10 -19.52
C SER A 216 8.00 -11.94 -20.63
N ALA A 217 8.93 -12.83 -20.29
CA ALA A 217 9.54 -13.76 -21.24
C ALA A 217 8.55 -14.80 -21.78
N SER A 218 7.64 -15.30 -20.94
CA SER A 218 6.56 -16.20 -21.36
C SER A 218 5.59 -15.52 -22.34
N LEU A 219 5.29 -14.23 -22.13
CA LEU A 219 4.54 -13.41 -23.09
C LEU A 219 5.34 -13.21 -24.39
N ALA A 220 6.64 -12.93 -24.29
CA ALA A 220 7.51 -12.72 -25.47
C ALA A 220 7.62 -13.98 -26.33
N ARG A 221 7.65 -15.16 -25.71
CA ARG A 221 7.63 -16.45 -26.42
C ARG A 221 6.41 -16.59 -27.34
N ARG A 222 5.26 -16.04 -26.96
CA ARG A 222 4.01 -16.12 -27.75
C ARG A 222 3.80 -14.94 -28.67
N LEU A 223 4.20 -13.74 -28.25
CA LEU A 223 3.83 -12.47 -28.89
C LEU A 223 5.03 -11.72 -29.50
N SER A 224 6.22 -12.30 -29.41
CA SER A 224 7.53 -11.67 -29.66
C SER A 224 7.94 -10.63 -28.60
N PRO A 225 9.26 -10.43 -28.38
CA PRO A 225 9.78 -9.38 -27.52
C PRO A 225 9.31 -7.97 -27.90
N CYS A 226 9.39 -7.02 -26.96
CA CYS A 226 9.20 -5.62 -27.27
C CYS A 226 10.30 -5.10 -28.23
N PRO A 227 10.01 -4.06 -29.04
CA PRO A 227 11.01 -3.46 -29.92
C PRO A 227 12.30 -3.02 -29.21
N ALA A 228 12.20 -2.41 -28.03
CA ALA A 228 13.36 -1.92 -27.28
C ALA A 228 14.30 -3.05 -26.81
N TRP A 229 13.84 -4.31 -26.79
CA TRP A 229 14.67 -5.45 -26.44
C TRP A 229 15.89 -5.60 -27.37
N VAL A 230 15.74 -5.29 -28.65
CA VAL A 230 16.81 -5.45 -29.65
C VAL A 230 18.07 -4.67 -29.25
N GLU A 231 17.88 -3.43 -28.82
CA GLU A 231 18.98 -2.54 -28.44
C GLU A 231 19.40 -2.72 -26.97
N ARG A 232 18.47 -3.07 -26.09
CA ARG A 232 18.70 -3.10 -24.63
C ARG A 232 19.04 -4.48 -24.08
N ARG A 233 18.97 -5.56 -24.88
CA ARG A 233 19.21 -6.95 -24.43
C ARG A 233 20.49 -7.08 -23.62
N GLY A 234 21.61 -6.54 -24.09
CA GLY A 234 22.90 -6.66 -23.42
C GLY A 234 22.90 -6.06 -22.01
N SER A 235 22.41 -4.82 -21.87
CA SER A 235 22.37 -4.14 -20.56
C SER A 235 21.34 -4.75 -19.62
N VAL A 236 20.19 -5.20 -20.13
CA VAL A 236 19.16 -5.84 -19.30
C VAL A 236 19.63 -7.21 -18.78
N LEU A 237 20.23 -8.05 -19.63
CA LEU A 237 20.75 -9.34 -19.20
C LEU A 237 21.91 -9.20 -18.20
N ALA A 238 22.83 -8.27 -18.43
CA ALA A 238 23.91 -7.97 -17.50
C ALA A 238 23.37 -7.46 -16.14
N ALA A 239 22.33 -6.61 -16.17
CA ALA A 239 21.67 -6.16 -14.94
C ALA A 239 21.07 -7.34 -14.17
N LEU A 240 20.32 -8.22 -14.83
CA LEU A 240 19.72 -9.43 -14.23
C LEU A 240 20.78 -10.38 -13.65
N GLU A 241 21.86 -10.63 -14.39
CA GLU A 241 22.99 -11.46 -13.94
C GLU A 241 23.63 -10.89 -12.66
N SER A 242 23.70 -9.57 -12.52
CA SER A 242 24.29 -8.95 -11.33
C SER A 242 23.41 -9.01 -10.08
N LEU A 243 22.13 -9.40 -10.18
CA LEU A 243 21.19 -9.33 -9.05
C LEU A 243 21.40 -10.43 -8.00
N PHE A 244 21.97 -11.58 -8.37
CA PHE A 244 22.21 -12.67 -7.42
C PHE A 244 23.09 -12.22 -6.27
N ASP A 245 24.15 -11.46 -6.57
CA ASP A 245 25.08 -10.91 -5.57
C ASP A 245 24.51 -9.67 -4.85
N ARG A 246 23.32 -9.19 -5.24
CA ARG A 246 22.66 -8.00 -4.67
C ARG A 246 21.60 -8.35 -3.63
N ILE A 247 21.25 -9.62 -3.46
CA ILE A 247 20.46 -10.07 -2.31
C ILE A 247 21.42 -10.20 -1.12
N PRO A 248 21.37 -9.30 -0.11
CA PRO A 248 22.24 -9.40 1.04
C PRO A 248 22.01 -10.72 1.80
N PRO A 249 23.03 -11.29 2.46
CA PRO A 249 22.82 -12.41 3.37
C PRO A 249 21.94 -11.97 4.56
N GLY A 250 21.15 -12.89 5.11
CA GLY A 250 20.33 -12.66 6.31
C GLY A 250 18.82 -12.79 6.11
N ALA A 251 18.33 -12.95 4.89
CA ALA A 251 16.93 -13.29 4.64
C ALA A 251 16.64 -14.75 5.10
N PRO A 252 15.39 -15.06 5.52
CA PRO A 252 14.98 -16.44 5.78
C PRO A 252 15.33 -17.36 4.60
N ALA A 253 15.98 -18.49 4.89
CA ALA A 253 16.56 -19.35 3.87
C ALA A 253 15.55 -19.82 2.79
N PRO A 254 14.30 -20.21 3.12
CA PRO A 254 13.31 -20.58 2.10
C PRO A 254 12.98 -19.44 1.13
N LEU A 255 12.81 -18.21 1.65
CA LEU A 255 12.53 -17.03 0.85
C LEU A 255 13.73 -16.66 -0.03
N ALA A 256 14.95 -16.69 0.52
CA ALA A 256 16.16 -16.39 -0.22
C ALA A 256 16.37 -17.39 -1.38
N ALA A 257 16.13 -18.67 -1.13
CA ALA A 257 16.21 -19.72 -2.15
C ALA A 257 15.18 -19.51 -3.28
N GLU A 258 13.93 -19.20 -2.93
CA GLU A 258 12.89 -18.94 -3.92
C GLU A 258 13.14 -17.66 -4.73
N ALA A 259 13.65 -16.61 -4.09
CA ALA A 259 14.04 -15.37 -4.76
C ALA A 259 15.17 -15.61 -5.78
N ALA A 260 16.22 -16.33 -5.38
CA ALA A 260 17.32 -16.71 -6.27
C ALA A 260 16.82 -17.59 -7.43
N ALA A 261 15.99 -18.59 -7.14
CA ALA A 261 15.42 -19.46 -8.16
C ALA A 261 14.53 -18.69 -9.15
N ALA A 262 13.73 -17.73 -8.69
CA ALA A 262 12.90 -16.88 -9.55
C ALA A 262 13.76 -15.99 -10.46
N LEU A 263 14.85 -15.41 -9.94
CA LEU A 263 15.80 -14.63 -10.75
C LEU A 263 16.50 -15.50 -11.80
N ASP A 264 16.89 -16.73 -11.45
CA ASP A 264 17.51 -17.67 -12.39
C ASP A 264 16.55 -18.10 -13.50
N ARG A 265 15.33 -18.50 -13.14
CA ARG A 265 14.28 -18.80 -14.13
C ARG A 265 13.99 -17.61 -15.03
N GLY A 266 13.84 -16.42 -14.45
CA GLY A 266 13.62 -15.18 -15.18
C GLY A 266 14.75 -14.88 -16.16
N LEU A 267 16.00 -14.93 -15.72
CA LEU A 267 17.17 -14.69 -16.56
C LEU A 267 17.28 -15.73 -17.69
N ALA A 268 17.12 -17.02 -17.38
CA ALA A 268 17.15 -18.08 -18.38
C ALA A 268 16.05 -17.89 -19.43
N ALA A 269 14.83 -17.56 -19.00
CA ALA A 269 13.70 -17.29 -19.88
C ALA A 269 13.95 -16.04 -20.75
N ALA A 270 14.47 -14.95 -20.17
CA ALA A 270 14.81 -13.72 -20.89
C ALA A 270 15.89 -13.95 -21.95
N ARG A 271 16.93 -14.74 -21.66
CA ARG A 271 17.97 -15.12 -22.64
C ARG A 271 17.39 -15.89 -23.82
N ARG A 272 16.45 -16.81 -23.55
CA ARG A 272 15.86 -17.71 -24.55
C ARG A 272 14.80 -17.03 -25.40
N HIS A 273 13.94 -16.22 -24.79
CA HIS A 273 12.70 -15.72 -25.42
C HIS A 273 12.66 -14.21 -25.58
N GLY A 274 13.59 -13.47 -24.97
CA GLY A 274 13.51 -12.01 -24.84
C GLY A 274 12.40 -11.57 -23.88
N LEU A 275 12.17 -10.26 -23.77
CA LEU A 275 11.17 -9.68 -22.86
C LEU A 275 10.07 -8.94 -23.62
N ARG A 276 8.82 -9.18 -23.24
CA ARG A 276 7.65 -8.53 -23.82
C ARG A 276 7.44 -7.13 -23.28
N GLN A 277 7.81 -6.91 -22.03
CA GLN A 277 7.77 -5.61 -21.35
C GLN A 277 9.12 -5.33 -20.69
N LEU A 278 9.46 -4.04 -20.56
CA LEU A 278 10.53 -3.52 -19.71
C LEU A 278 9.93 -2.60 -18.62
N GLY A 279 10.69 -2.26 -17.59
CA GLY A 279 10.22 -1.42 -16.47
C GLY A 279 9.47 -2.17 -15.36
N LEU A 280 9.61 -3.48 -15.35
CA LEU A 280 8.70 -4.47 -14.74
C LEU A 280 8.28 -4.23 -13.28
N VAL A 281 9.15 -3.63 -12.46
CA VAL A 281 8.90 -3.41 -11.03
C VAL A 281 9.25 -1.97 -10.70
N ALA A 282 8.37 -1.29 -9.97
CA ALA A 282 8.61 0.05 -9.47
C ALA A 282 8.11 0.18 -8.04
N LEU A 283 8.67 1.15 -7.32
CA LEU A 283 8.11 1.60 -6.05
C LEU A 283 7.37 2.91 -6.29
N GLY A 284 6.12 2.97 -5.84
CA GLY A 284 5.25 4.12 -5.96
C GLY A 284 5.23 5.00 -4.71
N GLY A 285 4.70 6.20 -4.86
CA GLY A 285 4.31 7.06 -3.74
C GLY A 285 2.87 6.79 -3.27
N PRO A 286 2.36 7.56 -2.30
CA PRO A 286 1.00 7.37 -1.82
C PRO A 286 -0.01 7.75 -2.91
N GLY A 287 -1.02 6.90 -3.09
CA GLY A 287 -2.08 7.11 -4.07
C GLY A 287 -3.41 6.48 -3.62
N PRO A 288 -4.48 6.68 -4.41
CA PRO A 288 -5.81 6.17 -4.06
C PRO A 288 -5.87 4.65 -3.94
N VAL A 289 -5.11 3.91 -4.76
CA VAL A 289 -5.12 2.44 -4.76
C VAL A 289 -4.32 1.89 -3.59
N GLU A 290 -3.21 2.53 -3.24
CA GLU A 290 -2.43 2.21 -2.05
C GLU A 290 -3.27 2.39 -0.78
N ARG A 291 -4.05 3.48 -0.70
CA ARG A 291 -5.02 3.68 0.39
C ARG A 291 -6.16 2.67 0.36
N LEU A 292 -6.67 2.32 -0.83
CA LEU A 292 -7.69 1.28 -1.00
C LEU A 292 -7.21 -0.06 -0.42
N LEU A 293 -5.97 -0.46 -0.72
CA LEU A 293 -5.36 -1.68 -0.18
C LEU A 293 -4.95 -1.54 1.30
N GLY A 294 -5.18 -0.38 1.92
CA GLY A 294 -4.89 -0.13 3.33
C GLY A 294 -3.40 0.02 3.63
N ALA A 295 -2.59 0.46 2.66
CA ALA A 295 -1.15 0.57 2.83
C ALA A 295 -0.77 1.47 4.02
N ASP A 296 0.02 0.93 4.95
CA ASP A 296 0.65 1.63 6.08
C ASP A 296 1.94 2.34 5.65
N SER A 297 2.63 1.77 4.65
CA SER A 297 3.80 2.39 4.04
C SER A 297 3.84 2.15 2.53
N VAL A 298 4.49 3.06 1.81
CA VAL A 298 4.63 3.01 0.36
C VAL A 298 6.08 3.10 -0.04
N GLY A 299 6.39 2.47 -1.17
CA GLY A 299 7.76 2.36 -1.65
C GLY A 299 8.70 1.71 -0.64
N ALA A 300 9.84 2.36 -0.41
CA ALA A 300 10.88 1.93 0.53
C ALA A 300 10.88 2.81 1.79
N GLU A 301 9.75 3.43 2.12
CA GLU A 301 9.60 4.18 3.36
C GLU A 301 9.18 3.23 4.50
N PRO A 302 9.68 3.48 5.73
CA PRO A 302 9.26 2.77 6.93
C PRO A 302 7.80 3.07 7.26
N VAL A 303 7.23 2.30 8.17
CA VAL A 303 5.93 2.63 8.76
C VAL A 303 6.06 3.94 9.55
N PRO A 304 5.26 4.98 9.25
CA PRO A 304 5.40 6.29 9.90
C PRO A 304 4.80 6.34 11.31
N SER A 305 3.82 5.47 11.61
CA SER A 305 3.16 5.36 12.91
C SER A 305 2.63 3.94 13.10
N LEU A 306 2.75 3.39 14.32
CA LEU A 306 2.12 2.12 14.66
C LEU A 306 0.64 2.30 15.02
N VAL A 307 0.17 3.53 15.20
CA VAL A 307 -1.20 3.84 15.57
C VAL A 307 -1.91 4.50 14.39
N ARG A 308 -3.08 3.95 14.07
CA ARG A 308 -4.02 4.48 13.09
C ARG A 308 -5.20 5.13 13.81
N HIS A 309 -5.73 6.19 13.22
CA HIS A 309 -6.96 6.83 13.64
C HIS A 309 -8.00 6.51 12.57
N GLU A 310 -9.08 5.85 12.98
CA GLU A 310 -10.16 5.43 12.10
C GLU A 310 -11.47 6.05 12.58
N GLU A 311 -12.34 6.47 11.66
CA GLU A 311 -13.69 6.88 12.04
C GLU A 311 -14.53 5.62 12.32
N GLY A 312 -14.92 5.45 13.58
CA GLY A 312 -15.75 4.35 14.06
C GLY A 312 -17.25 4.60 13.88
N GLU A 313 -18.06 3.64 14.33
CA GLU A 313 -19.51 3.79 14.38
C GLU A 313 -19.89 5.07 15.16
N ALA A 314 -20.84 5.84 14.63
CA ALA A 314 -21.24 7.16 15.13
C ALA A 314 -20.20 8.29 15.00
N ARG A 315 -19.28 8.23 14.02
CA ARG A 315 -18.36 9.32 13.66
C ARG A 315 -17.35 9.69 14.75
N ARG A 316 -17.06 8.74 15.63
CA ARG A 316 -16.02 8.91 16.66
C ARG A 316 -14.71 8.38 16.12
N LEU A 317 -13.66 9.19 16.20
CA LEU A 317 -12.30 8.71 15.95
C LEU A 317 -11.97 7.63 16.98
N ILE A 318 -11.49 6.48 16.50
CA ILE A 318 -11.00 5.36 17.28
C ILE A 318 -9.52 5.21 16.95
N ARG A 319 -8.72 5.07 18.00
CA ARG A 319 -7.30 4.75 17.90
C ARG A 319 -7.09 3.26 17.95
N SER A 320 -6.33 2.75 17.01
CA SER A 320 -6.01 1.33 16.91
C SER A 320 -4.57 1.13 16.49
N LEU A 321 -3.96 0.05 16.99
CA LEU A 321 -2.67 -0.40 16.48
C LEU A 321 -2.84 -0.91 15.05
N ILE A 322 -1.91 -0.59 14.14
CA ILE A 322 -1.96 -1.08 12.77
C ILE A 322 -1.93 -2.62 12.73
N ARG A 323 -2.61 -3.21 11.75
CA ARG A 323 -2.74 -4.67 11.62
C ARG A 323 -1.39 -5.41 11.59
N PRO A 324 -0.34 -4.94 10.89
CA PRO A 324 0.97 -5.59 10.92
C PRO A 324 1.57 -5.67 12.34
N ALA A 325 1.44 -4.61 13.13
CA ALA A 325 1.93 -4.58 14.50
C ALA A 325 1.12 -5.50 15.42
N GLN A 326 -0.21 -5.53 15.27
CA GLN A 326 -1.06 -6.49 16.00
C GLN A 326 -0.64 -7.94 15.72
N ARG A 327 -0.41 -8.27 14.44
CA ARG A 327 0.05 -9.60 14.02
C ARG A 327 1.43 -9.93 14.59
N ALA A 328 2.36 -8.98 14.56
CA ALA A 328 3.69 -9.14 15.11
C ALA A 328 3.65 -9.43 16.61
N ILE A 329 2.82 -8.72 17.39
CA ILE A 329 2.63 -8.97 18.82
C ILE A 329 2.00 -10.35 19.05
N ALA A 330 0.94 -10.70 18.32
CA ALA A 330 0.25 -11.98 18.49
C ALA A 330 1.18 -13.18 18.23
N ALA A 331 2.07 -13.07 17.24
CA ALA A 331 3.04 -14.12 16.91
C ALA A 331 4.08 -14.37 18.00
N LEU A 332 4.31 -13.40 18.90
CA LEU A 332 5.21 -13.59 20.05
C LEU A 332 4.64 -14.55 21.11
N GLY A 333 3.34 -14.88 21.04
CA GLY A 333 2.71 -15.82 21.98
C GLY A 333 2.71 -15.34 23.43
N LEU A 334 2.66 -14.01 23.63
CA LEU A 334 2.64 -13.41 24.96
C LEU A 334 1.38 -13.82 25.74
N PRO A 335 1.44 -13.89 27.08
CA PRO A 335 0.24 -14.01 27.89
C PRO A 335 -0.75 -12.86 27.59
N PRO A 336 -2.07 -13.09 27.63
CA PRO A 336 -3.06 -12.05 27.26
C PRO A 336 -2.94 -10.74 28.04
N GLY A 337 -2.41 -10.78 29.26
CA GLY A 337 -2.12 -9.57 30.05
C GLY A 337 -0.96 -8.75 29.48
N GLU A 338 0.12 -9.41 29.05
CA GLU A 338 1.30 -8.76 28.48
C GLU A 338 1.02 -8.23 27.07
N GLU A 339 0.25 -8.97 26.27
CA GLU A 339 -0.21 -8.47 24.96
C GLU A 339 -1.03 -7.19 25.11
N ARG A 340 -2.02 -7.18 26.01
CA ARG A 340 -2.81 -5.98 26.29
C ARG A 340 -1.96 -4.82 26.80
N ALA A 341 -0.98 -5.10 27.66
CA ALA A 341 -0.05 -4.08 28.14
C ALA A 341 0.83 -3.51 27.01
N ALA A 342 1.30 -4.36 26.09
CA ALA A 342 2.08 -3.93 24.93
C ALA A 342 1.26 -3.05 23.98
N VAL A 343 0.02 -3.44 23.70
CA VAL A 343 -0.90 -2.62 22.89
C VAL A 343 -1.19 -1.30 23.59
N ALA A 344 -1.49 -1.30 24.89
CA ALA A 344 -1.79 -0.08 25.65
C ALA A 344 -0.58 0.85 25.78
N ALA A 345 0.65 0.33 25.84
CA ALA A 345 1.86 1.15 25.85
C ALA A 345 1.99 2.00 24.57
N ILE A 346 1.66 1.42 23.41
CA ILE A 346 1.83 2.06 22.10
C ILE A 346 0.59 2.86 21.71
N ALA A 347 -0.58 2.23 21.80
CA ALA A 347 -1.86 2.81 21.41
C ALA A 347 -2.61 3.51 22.55
N GLY A 348 -2.09 3.52 23.78
CA GLY A 348 -2.75 4.14 24.92
C GLY A 348 -4.03 3.40 25.35
N HIS A 349 -4.57 3.80 26.51
CA HIS A 349 -5.83 3.25 27.02
C HIS A 349 -7.06 3.92 26.40
N GLY A 350 -6.92 5.11 25.84
CA GLY A 350 -8.05 5.90 25.32
C GLY A 350 -9.01 6.40 26.40
N THR A 351 -8.61 6.34 27.67
CA THR A 351 -9.39 6.76 28.84
C THR A 351 -8.46 7.18 29.98
N LEU A 352 -8.98 7.97 30.92
CA LEU A 352 -8.38 8.29 32.21
C LEU A 352 -8.55 7.17 33.24
N ALA A 353 -9.37 6.14 32.97
CA ALA A 353 -9.52 5.02 33.89
C ALA A 353 -8.16 4.35 34.17
N GLY A 354 -7.84 4.17 35.45
CA GLY A 354 -6.56 3.60 35.89
C GLY A 354 -5.37 4.56 35.83
N ALA A 355 -5.57 5.83 35.45
CA ALA A 355 -4.50 6.83 35.50
C ALA A 355 -4.07 7.12 36.96
N PRO A 356 -2.81 7.57 37.19
CA PRO A 356 -2.34 7.92 38.52
C PRO A 356 -3.20 9.01 39.16
N GLN A 357 -3.59 8.82 40.43
CA GLN A 357 -4.45 9.76 41.16
C GLN A 357 -3.87 11.18 41.19
N GLN A 358 -2.55 11.33 41.33
CA GLN A 358 -1.90 12.64 41.30
C GLN A 358 -2.07 13.36 39.96
N ALA A 359 -2.14 12.62 38.84
CA ALA A 359 -2.34 13.21 37.52
C ALA A 359 -3.79 13.71 37.35
N LEU A 360 -4.76 12.98 37.89
CA LEU A 360 -6.16 13.43 37.92
C LEU A 360 -6.34 14.69 38.78
N GLU A 361 -5.68 14.74 39.95
CA GLU A 361 -5.66 15.94 40.81
C GLU A 361 -5.01 17.14 40.12
N ALA A 362 -3.93 16.91 39.36
CA ALA A 362 -3.26 17.96 38.60
C ALA A 362 -4.12 18.52 37.45
N LEU A 363 -4.91 17.69 36.75
CA LEU A 363 -5.89 18.17 35.75
C LEU A 363 -6.90 19.13 36.39
N VAL A 364 -7.47 18.74 37.54
CA VAL A 364 -8.45 19.56 38.26
C VAL A 364 -7.82 20.87 38.73
N ALA A 365 -6.60 20.83 39.27
CA ALA A 365 -5.87 22.02 39.68
C ALA A 365 -5.56 22.99 38.51
N ALA A 366 -5.39 22.45 37.30
CA ALA A 366 -5.22 23.21 36.07
C ALA A 366 -6.54 23.72 35.47
N GLY A 367 -7.69 23.43 36.08
CA GLY A 367 -9.01 23.84 35.59
C GLY A 367 -9.55 22.96 34.46
N ILE A 368 -8.98 21.78 34.22
CA ILE A 368 -9.42 20.85 33.18
C ILE A 368 -10.34 19.79 33.81
N ASP A 369 -11.58 19.69 33.35
CA ASP A 369 -12.53 18.66 33.81
C ASP A 369 -12.16 17.27 33.26
N PRO A 370 -11.77 16.31 34.12
CA PRO A 370 -11.44 14.96 33.69
C PRO A 370 -12.59 14.25 32.96
N VAL A 371 -13.85 14.49 33.35
CA VAL A 371 -15.02 13.82 32.74
C VAL A 371 -15.31 14.36 31.34
N ALA A 372 -15.07 15.66 31.12
CA ALA A 372 -15.12 16.24 29.79
C ALA A 372 -14.01 15.70 28.91
N LEU A 373 -12.78 15.69 29.43
CA LEU A 373 -11.60 15.22 28.72
C LEU A 373 -11.72 13.75 28.28
N ASP A 374 -12.16 12.86 29.17
CA ASP A 374 -12.23 11.41 28.94
C ASP A 374 -13.04 11.04 27.69
N ARG A 375 -14.09 11.80 27.39
CA ARG A 375 -14.97 11.59 26.23
C ARG A 375 -14.27 11.74 24.88
N HIS A 376 -13.14 12.43 24.84
CA HIS A 376 -12.39 12.72 23.61
C HIS A 376 -11.13 11.85 23.45
N LEU A 377 -10.61 11.23 24.51
CA LEU A 377 -9.32 10.54 24.50
C LEU A 377 -9.23 9.38 23.51
N ALA A 378 -10.31 8.63 23.32
CA ALA A 378 -10.34 7.50 22.41
C ALA A 378 -10.01 7.85 20.95
N GLY A 379 -10.24 9.12 20.56
CA GLY A 379 -10.02 9.62 19.20
C GLY A 379 -8.93 10.68 19.04
N SER A 380 -8.34 11.14 20.14
CA SER A 380 -7.39 12.24 20.11
C SER A 380 -5.95 11.79 19.82
N VAL A 381 -5.27 12.51 18.93
CA VAL A 381 -3.85 12.31 18.62
C VAL A 381 -2.89 12.71 19.75
N SER A 382 -3.33 13.53 20.71
CA SER A 382 -2.55 13.99 21.87
C SER A 382 -3.46 14.40 23.02
N LEU A 383 -2.89 14.55 24.21
CA LEU A 383 -3.65 15.01 25.38
C LEU A 383 -4.08 16.48 25.21
N ALA A 384 -3.21 17.33 24.66
CA ALA A 384 -3.53 18.71 24.32
C ALA A 384 -4.68 18.82 23.30
N HIS A 385 -4.71 17.94 22.29
CA HIS A 385 -5.82 17.88 21.34
C HIS A 385 -7.13 17.49 22.02
N ALA A 386 -7.09 16.52 22.94
CA ALA A 386 -8.28 16.15 23.72
C ALA A 386 -8.80 17.29 24.60
N VAL A 387 -7.89 18.07 25.21
CA VAL A 387 -8.27 19.27 25.98
C VAL A 387 -8.89 20.32 25.07
N ALA A 388 -8.29 20.61 23.91
CA ALA A 388 -8.84 21.57 22.95
C ALA A 388 -10.22 21.17 22.41
N LEU A 389 -10.52 19.87 22.31
CA LEU A 389 -11.85 19.38 21.93
C LEU A 389 -12.88 19.51 23.07
N ALA A 390 -12.44 19.38 24.32
CA ALA A 390 -13.30 19.47 25.50
C ALA A 390 -13.58 20.93 25.89
N ASP A 391 -12.55 21.79 25.81
CA ASP A 391 -12.59 23.21 26.13
C ASP A 391 -11.55 23.97 25.28
N PRO A 392 -11.96 24.57 24.14
CA PRO A 392 -11.05 25.22 23.19
C PRO A 392 -10.26 26.40 23.76
N ASP A 393 -10.76 27.05 24.80
CA ASP A 393 -10.14 28.23 25.41
C ASP A 393 -9.18 27.86 26.55
N SER A 394 -9.16 26.58 26.95
CA SER A 394 -8.31 26.09 28.04
C SER A 394 -6.88 25.82 27.56
N PRO A 395 -5.85 26.50 28.12
CA PRO A 395 -4.46 26.21 27.78
C PRO A 395 -4.05 24.86 28.37
N PHE A 396 -3.32 24.06 27.59
CA PHE A 396 -2.79 22.79 28.09
C PHE A 396 -1.50 23.00 28.89
N PRO A 397 -1.45 22.60 30.18
CA PRO A 397 -0.24 22.72 30.99
C PRO A 397 0.80 21.67 30.59
N GLU A 398 2.07 22.07 30.57
CA GLU A 398 3.21 21.17 30.35
C GLU A 398 3.76 20.64 31.67
N GLY A 399 4.32 19.43 31.67
CA GLY A 399 5.06 18.90 32.80
C GLY A 399 5.03 17.37 32.90
N PRO A 400 5.93 16.79 33.72
CA PRO A 400 6.16 15.34 33.77
C PRO A 400 4.91 14.52 34.16
N ILE A 401 3.98 15.13 34.91
CA ILE A 401 2.73 14.50 35.30
C ILE A 401 1.74 14.39 34.14
N PHE A 402 1.70 15.40 33.28
CA PHE A 402 0.90 15.42 32.06
C PHE A 402 1.52 14.54 30.98
N ASP A 403 2.86 14.46 30.89
CA ASP A 403 3.56 13.50 30.03
C ASP A 403 3.23 12.06 30.44
N ALA A 404 3.15 11.78 31.74
CA ALA A 404 2.77 10.46 32.24
C ALA A 404 1.31 10.14 31.92
N LEU A 405 0.42 11.13 32.02
CA LEU A 405 -0.98 10.98 31.65
C LEU A 405 -1.16 10.80 30.14
N GLU A 406 -0.39 11.51 29.32
CA GLU A 406 -0.36 11.37 27.88
C GLU A 406 0.10 9.96 27.50
N ARG A 407 1.20 9.46 28.08
CA ARG A 407 1.61 8.06 27.89
C ARG A 407 0.56 7.05 28.32
N HIS A 408 -0.22 7.33 29.36
CA HIS A 408 -1.31 6.45 29.79
C HIS A 408 -2.48 6.47 28.80
N ALA A 409 -3.03 7.65 28.53
CA ALA A 409 -4.26 7.80 27.77
C ALA A 409 -4.04 7.68 26.26
N ILE A 410 -2.97 8.31 25.76
CA ILE A 410 -2.63 8.38 24.33
C ILE A 410 -1.59 7.31 23.98
N GLY A 411 -0.64 6.99 24.85
CA GLY A 411 0.42 6.04 24.51
C GLY A 411 1.56 6.67 23.73
N THR A 412 2.57 5.87 23.38
CA THR A 412 3.82 6.37 22.78
C THR A 412 3.78 6.48 21.26
N GLY A 413 2.82 5.83 20.59
CA GLY A 413 2.71 5.80 19.12
C GLY A 413 3.75 4.95 18.41
N LEU A 414 4.95 4.81 18.98
CA LEU A 414 6.08 4.04 18.48
C LEU A 414 6.63 3.10 19.56
N ALA A 415 7.27 2.00 19.13
CA ALA A 415 7.88 1.03 20.03
C ALA A 415 9.22 1.52 20.59
N GLU A 416 9.94 2.34 19.83
CA GLU A 416 11.20 2.97 20.20
C GLU A 416 11.03 3.93 21.40
N ASP A 417 9.85 4.55 21.51
CA ASP A 417 9.50 5.49 22.58
C ASP A 417 8.88 4.79 23.81
N ALA A 418 8.79 3.46 23.80
CA ALA A 418 8.25 2.64 24.88
C ALA A 418 9.34 1.72 25.50
N PRO A 419 10.28 2.26 26.29
CA PRO A 419 11.45 1.51 26.80
C PRO A 419 11.09 0.39 27.80
N HIS A 420 9.87 0.41 28.33
CA HIS A 420 9.36 -0.59 29.27
C HIS A 420 8.77 -1.82 28.56
N LEU A 421 8.61 -1.79 27.23
CA LEU A 421 8.20 -2.95 26.45
C LEU A 421 9.27 -4.05 26.53
N PRO A 422 8.86 -5.33 26.55
CA PRO A 422 9.79 -6.45 26.40
C PRO A 422 10.65 -6.30 25.15
N ASP A 423 11.91 -6.70 25.25
CA ASP A 423 12.90 -6.54 24.18
C ASP A 423 12.46 -7.18 22.86
N ALA A 424 11.78 -8.34 22.94
CA ALA A 424 11.21 -9.03 21.80
C ALA A 424 10.13 -8.20 21.09
N VAL A 425 9.26 -7.52 21.85
CA VAL A 425 8.20 -6.65 21.30
C VAL A 425 8.82 -5.43 20.63
N ARG A 426 9.79 -4.77 21.29
CA ARG A 426 10.46 -3.59 20.71
C ARG A 426 11.14 -3.92 19.39
N LYS A 427 11.84 -5.06 19.32
CA LYS A 427 12.49 -5.51 18.08
C LYS A 427 11.49 -5.82 16.97
N ALA A 428 10.41 -6.54 17.30
CA ALA A 428 9.38 -6.91 16.32
C ALA A 428 8.65 -5.69 15.73
N LEU A 429 8.51 -4.61 16.52
CA LEU A 429 7.79 -3.41 16.13
C LEU A 429 8.69 -2.25 15.71
N ALA A 430 10.01 -2.46 15.65
CA ALA A 430 10.97 -1.44 15.28
C ALA A 430 10.69 -0.93 13.86
N THR A 431 10.36 0.36 13.75
CA THR A 431 10.03 1.03 12.49
C THR A 431 11.28 1.42 11.72
N GLY A 432 12.40 1.66 12.41
CA GLY A 432 13.65 2.02 11.77
C GLY A 432 13.58 3.36 11.03
N ALA A 433 12.85 4.34 11.57
CA ALA A 433 12.54 5.60 10.88
C ALA A 433 13.73 6.57 10.67
N SER A 434 14.94 6.22 11.12
CA SER A 434 16.11 7.11 11.00
C SER A 434 16.49 7.39 9.53
N PRO A 435 17.04 8.58 9.20
CA PRO A 435 17.52 8.87 7.84
C PRO A 435 18.54 7.83 7.33
N ALA A 436 19.41 7.32 8.20
CA ALA A 436 20.40 6.30 7.85
C ALA A 436 19.74 4.95 7.49
N ALA A 437 18.74 4.53 8.25
CA ALA A 437 17.98 3.32 7.98
C ALA A 437 17.21 3.40 6.66
N ARG A 438 16.58 4.56 6.38
CA ARG A 438 15.92 4.82 5.09
C ARG A 438 16.88 4.73 3.92
N ALA A 439 18.05 5.37 4.03
CA ALA A 439 19.07 5.30 2.99
C ALA A 439 19.57 3.86 2.77
N ALA A 440 19.80 3.11 3.85
CA ALA A 440 20.24 1.72 3.77
C ALA A 440 19.19 0.81 3.11
N MET A 441 17.90 0.96 3.47
CA MET A 441 16.83 0.21 2.82
C MET A 441 16.70 0.58 1.34
N ALA A 442 16.67 1.87 1.02
CA ALA A 442 16.61 2.33 -0.37
C ALA A 442 17.77 1.77 -1.21
N GLN A 443 18.98 1.72 -0.66
CA GLN A 443 20.13 1.10 -1.31
C GLN A 443 19.97 -0.41 -1.53
N ALA A 444 19.40 -1.11 -0.55
CA ALA A 444 19.19 -2.56 -0.63
C ALA A 444 18.17 -2.94 -1.72
N VAL A 445 17.13 -2.12 -1.92
CA VAL A 445 16.04 -2.44 -2.86
C VAL A 445 16.22 -1.87 -4.26
N ALA A 446 16.99 -0.80 -4.42
CA ALA A 446 17.19 -0.11 -5.70
C ALA A 446 17.58 -1.03 -6.89
N PRO A 447 18.42 -2.07 -6.74
CA PRO A 447 18.78 -2.94 -7.86
C PRO A 447 17.60 -3.64 -8.55
N PHE A 448 16.50 -3.85 -7.83
CA PHE A 448 15.35 -4.63 -8.30
C PHE A 448 14.29 -3.79 -9.02
N LEU A 449 14.54 -2.48 -9.24
CA LEU A 449 13.56 -1.53 -9.76
C LEU A 449 13.89 -1.09 -11.20
N GLY A 450 12.85 -0.80 -11.98
CA GLY A 450 12.95 -0.11 -13.27
C GLY A 450 13.78 -0.85 -14.33
N LEU A 451 13.77 -2.19 -14.31
CA LEU A 451 14.62 -3.02 -15.17
C LEU A 451 14.51 -2.59 -16.64
N GLY A 452 15.64 -2.22 -17.24
CA GLY A 452 15.70 -1.84 -18.65
C GLY A 452 15.10 -0.48 -18.98
N LEU A 453 14.66 0.31 -18.00
CA LEU A 453 14.24 1.71 -18.16
C LEU A 453 15.28 2.73 -17.69
N ALA A 454 16.30 2.31 -16.94
CA ALA A 454 17.42 3.19 -16.60
C ALA A 454 18.15 3.65 -17.88
N ASP A 455 18.16 4.96 -18.11
CA ASP A 455 18.78 5.57 -19.30
C ASP A 455 20.29 5.30 -19.34
N SER A 456 20.77 4.91 -20.52
CA SER A 456 22.19 4.87 -20.90
C SER A 456 22.82 6.27 -21.06
N THR A 457 22.32 7.30 -20.36
CA THR A 457 22.78 8.69 -20.48
C THR A 457 22.87 9.40 -19.12
N ARG A 458 23.62 8.81 -18.18
CA ARG A 458 24.27 9.59 -17.12
C ARG A 458 25.57 10.24 -17.63
N THR A 459 25.54 10.85 -18.82
CA THR A 459 26.59 11.70 -19.40
C THR A 459 25.99 12.66 -20.45
N ALA A 460 25.03 13.47 -20.05
CA ALA A 460 24.80 14.76 -20.70
C ALA A 460 24.77 15.82 -19.59
N ARG A 461 25.91 16.49 -19.39
CA ARG A 461 25.99 17.74 -18.64
C ARG A 461 24.82 18.62 -19.07
N ARG A 462 23.89 18.90 -18.16
CA ARG A 462 22.93 20.00 -18.32
C ARG A 462 23.75 21.26 -18.63
N ARG A 463 23.67 21.75 -19.87
CA ARG A 463 24.04 23.13 -20.18
C ARG A 463 23.12 24.02 -19.33
N PRO A 464 23.63 24.99 -18.57
CA PRO A 464 22.77 25.87 -17.78
C PRO A 464 21.85 26.63 -18.75
N ALA A 465 20.57 26.70 -18.39
CA ALA A 465 19.58 27.45 -19.13
C ALA A 465 20.02 28.93 -19.21
N ARG A 466 19.93 29.49 -20.41
CA ARG A 466 20.20 30.91 -20.68
C ARG A 466 19.16 31.75 -19.93
N ALA A 467 19.61 32.68 -19.09
CA ALA A 467 18.73 33.55 -18.32
C ALA A 467 17.78 34.36 -19.24
N PRO A 468 16.51 34.58 -18.85
CA PRO A 468 15.60 35.42 -19.62
C PRO A 468 16.03 36.90 -19.56
N ALA A 469 15.85 37.62 -20.67
CA ALA A 469 16.13 39.05 -20.77
C ALA A 469 15.16 39.87 -19.88
N PRO A 470 15.62 40.98 -19.28
CA PRO A 470 14.78 41.78 -18.39
C PRO A 470 13.68 42.53 -19.16
N GLN A 471 12.43 42.34 -18.74
CA GLN A 471 11.29 43.15 -19.17
C GLN A 471 11.45 44.58 -18.60
N LYS A 472 11.38 45.58 -19.49
CA LYS A 472 11.32 46.99 -19.12
C LYS A 472 9.99 47.28 -18.42
N LEU A 473 10.03 47.75 -17.17
CA LEU A 473 8.92 48.46 -16.57
C LEU A 473 8.65 49.75 -17.37
N ALA A 474 7.46 49.86 -17.94
CA ALA A 474 6.91 51.14 -18.37
C ALA A 474 6.15 51.73 -17.17
N ALA A 475 6.58 52.91 -16.72
CA ALA A 475 5.95 53.68 -15.66
C ALA A 475 4.59 54.22 -16.12
N ALA A 476 3.61 54.17 -15.22
CA ALA A 476 2.43 55.02 -15.30
C ALA A 476 2.82 56.46 -14.95
N SER A 477 2.46 57.37 -15.85
CA SER A 477 1.65 58.54 -15.48
C SER A 477 0.24 58.28 -15.98
#